data_AF-A0A3B0FLX4-F1
#
_entry.id   AF-A0A3B0FLX4-F1
#
_cell.length_a   1.000
_cell.length_b   1.000
_cell.length_c   1.000
_cell.angle_alpha   90.00
_cell.angle_beta   90.00
_cell.angle_gamma   90.00
#
_symmetry.space_group_name_H-M   'P 1'
#
loop_
_entity.id
_entity.type
_entity.pdbx_description
1 polymer ?
#
loop_
_entity_poly.entity_id
_entity_poly.type
_entity_poly.pdbx_seq_one_letter_code
_entity_poly.pdbx_strand_id
1 'polypeptide(L)'
;MTTADESRDPALGGIIVPEEDALPQPTRTGHGKMPADIDDDAYQAAVDQERVAAGLADYAPGDVPPATDPLPEEASDAADLAQRGLLDNQPPSRSKDAG
;
A
#
# COMPACT_ATOMS: atom_id res chain seq x y z
N MET A 1 70.77 14.59 -5.02
CA MET A 1 71.33 13.66 -6.02
C MET A 1 70.58 12.33 -5.91
N THR A 2 70.03 11.91 -7.05
CA THR A 2 69.38 10.66 -7.50
C THR A 2 69.82 9.39 -6.73
N THR A 3 68.96 8.43 -6.39
CA THR A 3 68.40 7.43 -7.33
C THR A 3 67.00 6.94 -6.97
N ALA A 4 66.07 7.05 -7.93
CA ALA A 4 64.84 6.28 -7.99
C ALA A 4 65.18 4.83 -8.37
N ASP A 5 64.65 3.86 -7.63
CA ASP A 5 64.51 2.49 -8.09
C ASP A 5 63.01 2.25 -8.33
N GLU A 6 62.61 2.47 -9.58
CA GLU A 6 61.37 1.99 -10.17
C GLU A 6 61.42 0.46 -10.20
N SER A 7 60.67 -0.23 -9.35
CA SER A 7 60.20 -1.60 -9.60
C SER A 7 59.10 -1.99 -8.62
N ARG A 8 57.97 -1.31 -8.69
CA ARG A 8 56.68 -1.93 -8.32
C ARG A 8 55.58 -1.28 -9.12
N ASP A 9 55.52 -1.66 -10.39
CA ASP A 9 54.31 -1.56 -11.18
C ASP A 9 53.20 -2.38 -10.48
N PRO A 10 52.13 -1.75 -9.94
CA PRO A 10 51.01 -2.48 -9.36
C PRO A 10 49.96 -2.84 -10.43
N ALA A 11 50.18 -2.49 -11.71
CA ALA A 11 49.15 -2.55 -12.73
C ALA A 11 48.79 -3.98 -13.16
N LEU A 12 49.58 -5.01 -12.85
CA LEU A 12 49.26 -6.40 -13.20
C LEU A 12 49.74 -7.40 -12.14
N GLY A 13 48.81 -7.90 -11.32
CA GLY A 13 48.96 -9.20 -10.65
C GLY A 13 49.16 -9.21 -9.13
N GLY A 14 48.94 -8.10 -8.43
CA GLY A 14 48.79 -8.12 -6.98
C GLY A 14 47.41 -8.66 -6.59
N ILE A 15 47.33 -9.90 -6.12
CA ILE A 15 46.12 -10.40 -5.46
C ILE A 15 45.92 -9.51 -4.23
N ILE A 16 44.93 -8.61 -4.28
CA ILE A 16 44.45 -7.91 -3.10
C ILE A 16 43.71 -8.98 -2.29
N VAL A 17 44.40 -9.59 -1.33
CA VAL A 17 43.76 -10.45 -0.33
C VAL A 17 42.93 -9.52 0.54
N PRO A 18 41.59 -9.63 0.54
CA PRO A 18 40.79 -8.84 1.46
C PRO A 18 41.21 -9.22 2.88
N GLU A 19 41.64 -8.25 3.69
CA GLU A 19 41.78 -8.51 5.12
C GLU A 19 40.37 -8.83 5.64
N GLU A 20 40.13 -10.09 5.99
CA GLU A 20 38.80 -10.66 6.27
C GLU A 20 38.12 -10.09 7.53
N ASP A 21 38.63 -9.00 8.09
CA ASP A 21 38.34 -8.56 9.45
C ASP A 21 37.96 -7.07 9.57
N ALA A 22 37.45 -6.47 8.50
CA ALA A 22 36.84 -5.13 8.55
C ALA A 22 35.31 -5.14 8.44
N LEU A 23 34.71 -6.29 8.12
CA LEU A 23 33.26 -6.42 8.03
C LEU A 23 32.69 -6.82 9.39
N PRO A 24 31.68 -6.10 9.92
CA PRO A 24 31.02 -6.52 11.13
C PRO A 24 30.48 -7.94 10.98
N GLN A 25 30.68 -8.76 12.01
CA GLN A 25 30.23 -10.15 12.03
C GLN A 25 28.73 -10.20 11.70
N PRO A 26 28.29 -11.11 10.79
CA PRO A 26 26.90 -11.21 10.40
C PRO A 26 26.05 -11.58 11.61
N THR A 27 25.43 -10.58 12.23
CA THR A 27 24.47 -10.83 13.30
C THR A 27 23.19 -11.36 12.67
N ARG A 28 22.63 -12.43 13.24
CA ARG A 28 21.29 -12.94 12.88
C ARG A 28 20.15 -11.94 13.15
N THR A 29 20.48 -10.76 13.66
CA THR A 29 19.51 -9.70 13.94
C THR A 29 18.91 -9.11 12.68
N GLY A 30 19.51 -9.34 11.49
CA GLY A 30 18.83 -9.27 10.20
C GLY A 30 18.47 -7.86 9.74
N HIS A 31 18.58 -7.63 8.43
CA HIS A 31 18.23 -6.39 7.75
C HIS A 31 16.83 -5.90 8.17
N GLY A 32 16.77 -4.67 8.69
CA GLY A 32 15.53 -3.90 8.91
C GLY A 32 14.41 -4.67 9.59
N LYS A 33 14.36 -4.64 10.93
CA LYS A 33 13.16 -5.13 11.63
C LYS A 33 11.95 -4.35 11.16
N MET A 34 11.06 -5.03 10.45
CA MET A 34 9.69 -4.60 10.24
C MET A 34 9.07 -4.36 11.64
N PRO A 35 8.52 -3.16 11.92
CA PRO A 35 7.91 -2.85 13.22
C PRO A 35 6.97 -3.95 13.69
N ALA A 36 6.94 -4.19 15.01
CA ALA A 36 6.11 -5.25 15.58
C ALA A 36 4.61 -5.03 15.31
N ASP A 37 4.20 -3.76 15.24
CA ASP A 37 2.84 -3.34 14.95
C ASP A 37 2.84 -2.59 13.63
N ILE A 38 2.43 -3.30 12.58
CA ILE A 38 2.19 -2.71 11.26
C ILE A 38 0.71 -2.69 11.02
N ASP A 39 0.23 -1.49 10.73
CA ASP A 39 -1.11 -1.24 10.28
C ASP A 39 -1.06 -1.04 8.76
N ASP A 40 -1.35 -2.12 8.02
CA ASP A 40 -1.37 -2.11 6.56
C ASP A 40 -2.38 -1.07 6.04
N ASP A 41 -3.49 -0.85 6.76
CA ASP A 41 -4.50 0.14 6.38
C ASP A 41 -3.95 1.57 6.51
N ALA A 42 -3.15 1.84 7.55
CA ALA A 42 -2.49 3.14 7.71
C ALA A 42 -1.47 3.42 6.59
N TYR A 43 -0.69 2.42 6.18
CA TYR A 43 0.24 2.57 5.07
C TYR A 43 -0.47 2.73 3.73
N GLN A 44 -1.55 1.99 3.51
CA GLN A 44 -2.37 2.12 2.32
C GLN A 44 -2.97 3.53 2.21
N ALA A 45 -3.52 4.05 3.32
CA ALA A 45 -4.05 5.41 3.38
C ALA A 45 -2.97 6.47 3.09
N ALA A 46 -1.75 6.29 3.61
CA ALA A 46 -0.64 7.19 3.34
C ALA A 46 -0.27 7.23 1.84
N VAL A 47 -0.17 6.06 1.19
CA VAL A 47 0.10 5.95 -0.25
C VAL A 47 -0.99 6.63 -1.07
N ASP A 48 -2.26 6.45 -0.71
CA ASP A 48 -3.36 7.07 -1.43
C ASP A 48 -3.33 8.60 -1.32
N GLN A 49 -2.99 9.15 -0.15
CA GLN A 49 -2.80 10.58 0.04
C GLN A 49 -1.60 11.13 -0.76
N GLU A 50 -0.49 10.39 -0.84
CA GLU A 50 0.67 10.77 -1.65
C GLU A 50 0.32 10.85 -3.15
N ARG A 51 -0.53 9.93 -3.64
CA ARG A 51 -1.01 9.97 -5.03
C ARG A 51 -1.84 11.20 -5.33
N VAL A 52 -2.70 11.62 -4.40
CA VAL A 52 -3.47 12.87 -4.51
C VAL A 52 -2.54 14.08 -4.51
N ALA A 53 -1.59 14.13 -3.56
CA ALA A 53 -0.62 15.22 -3.46
C ALA A 53 0.27 15.33 -4.72
N ALA A 54 0.61 14.18 -5.33
CA ALA A 54 1.35 14.12 -6.59
C ALA A 54 0.49 14.48 -7.82
N GLY A 55 -0.81 14.69 -7.66
CA GLY A 55 -1.75 14.94 -8.75
C GLY A 55 -1.99 13.72 -9.65
N LEU A 56 -1.67 12.51 -9.17
CA LEU A 56 -1.93 11.24 -9.88
C LEU A 56 -3.37 10.74 -9.68
N ALA A 57 -4.04 11.23 -8.66
CA ALA A 57 -5.44 10.95 -8.36
C ALA A 57 -6.14 12.24 -7.93
N ASP A 58 -7.43 12.38 -8.27
CA ASP A 58 -8.23 13.54 -7.88
C ASP A 58 -8.64 13.50 -6.39
N TYR A 59 -8.80 12.30 -5.83
CA TYR A 59 -9.21 12.06 -4.45
C TYR A 59 -8.67 10.72 -3.93
N ALA A 60 -8.51 10.60 -2.61
CA ALA A 60 -8.22 9.32 -1.97
C ALA A 60 -9.53 8.55 -1.79
N PRO A 61 -9.55 7.21 -1.95
CA PRO A 61 -10.78 6.42 -1.82
C PRO A 61 -11.49 6.60 -0.47
N GLY A 62 -10.74 6.80 0.62
CA GLY A 62 -11.30 7.01 1.95
C GLY A 62 -11.91 8.40 2.19
N ASP A 63 -11.60 9.39 1.34
CA ASP A 63 -12.15 10.75 1.45
C ASP A 63 -13.51 10.88 0.75
N VAL A 64 -13.93 9.85 -0.01
CA VAL A 64 -15.22 9.83 -0.68
C VAL A 64 -16.30 9.44 0.34
N PRO A 65 -17.31 10.30 0.59
CA PRO A 65 -18.43 9.95 1.43
C PRO A 65 -19.16 8.70 0.92
N PRO A 66 -19.85 7.96 1.80
CA PRO A 66 -20.66 6.83 1.35
C PRO A 66 -21.67 7.28 0.30
N ALA A 67 -21.98 6.40 -0.65
CA ALA A 67 -22.88 6.71 -1.76
C ALA A 67 -24.33 7.03 -1.33
N THR A 68 -24.70 6.65 -0.11
CA THR A 68 -26.00 6.90 0.49
C THR A 68 -25.86 7.81 1.70
N ASP A 69 -26.62 8.89 1.71
CA ASP A 69 -26.77 9.73 2.89
C ASP A 69 -27.43 8.95 4.03
N PRO A 70 -27.02 9.16 5.29
CA PRO A 70 -27.70 8.57 6.43
C PRO A 70 -29.16 9.05 6.49
N LEU A 71 -30.08 8.14 6.82
CA LEU A 71 -31.49 8.48 6.98
C LEU A 71 -31.71 9.38 8.22
N PRO A 72 -32.61 10.37 8.14
CA PRO A 72 -33.02 11.14 9.31
C PRO A 72 -33.71 10.23 10.34
N GLU A 73 -33.74 10.63 11.62
CA GLU A 73 -34.32 9.81 12.71
C GLU A 73 -35.81 9.51 12.50
N GLU A 74 -36.50 10.36 11.74
CA GLU A 74 -37.91 10.30 11.38
C GLU A 74 -38.17 9.45 10.12
N ALA A 75 -37.13 8.85 9.56
CA ALA A 75 -37.25 7.96 8.42
C ALA A 75 -38.09 6.72 8.77
N SER A 76 -38.84 6.24 7.77
CA SER A 76 -39.63 5.03 7.90
C SER A 76 -38.76 3.77 7.73
N ASP A 77 -39.14 2.67 8.39
CA ASP A 77 -38.50 1.35 8.23
C ASP A 77 -38.40 0.88 6.75
N ALA A 78 -39.34 1.31 5.91
CA ALA A 78 -39.31 1.02 4.48
C ALA A 78 -38.17 1.74 3.74
N ALA A 79 -37.83 2.96 4.17
CA ALA A 79 -36.70 3.72 3.62
C ALA A 79 -35.37 3.09 4.05
N ASP A 80 -35.26 2.64 5.30
CA ASP A 80 -34.12 1.87 5.81
C ASP A 80 -33.91 0.58 5.00
N LEU A 81 -34.98 -0.18 4.75
CA LEU A 81 -34.91 -1.39 3.93
C LEU A 81 -34.51 -1.07 2.49
N ALA A 82 -35.02 0.01 1.90
CA ALA A 82 -34.64 0.43 0.57
C ALA A 82 -33.15 0.79 0.47
N GLN A 83 -32.59 1.51 1.45
CA GLN A 83 -31.15 1.82 1.47
C GLN A 83 -30.27 0.58 1.63
N ARG A 84 -30.75 -0.44 2.35
CA ARG A 84 -30.05 -1.73 2.48
C ARG A 84 -30.26 -2.66 1.28
N GLY A 85 -31.07 -2.25 0.30
CA GLY A 85 -31.42 -3.07 -0.87
C GLY A 85 -32.34 -4.26 -0.55
N LEU A 86 -33.07 -4.22 0.56
CA LEU A 86 -33.97 -5.29 1.03
C LEU A 86 -35.44 -5.08 0.58
N LEU A 87 -35.72 -4.07 -0.23
CA LEU A 87 -37.05 -3.88 -0.81
C LEU A 87 -37.18 -4.75 -2.07
N ASP A 88 -37.93 -5.86 -1.97
CA ASP A 88 -38.21 -6.72 -3.12
C ASP A 88 -38.99 -5.93 -4.18
N ASN A 89 -38.34 -5.69 -5.32
CA ASN A 89 -38.95 -5.06 -6.48
C ASN A 89 -39.78 -6.12 -7.23
N GLN A 90 -40.85 -6.62 -6.62
CA GLN A 90 -41.68 -7.66 -7.22
C GLN A 90 -42.46 -7.04 -8.39
N PRO A 91 -42.15 -7.37 -9.67
CA PRO A 91 -42.94 -6.87 -10.78
C PRO A 91 -44.37 -7.42 -10.65
N PRO A 92 -45.42 -6.67 -11.03
CA PRO A 92 -46.78 -7.19 -10.98
C PRO A 92 -46.84 -8.42 -11.88
N SER A 93 -47.05 -9.60 -11.29
CA SER A 93 -47.32 -10.82 -12.04
C SER A 93 -48.59 -10.55 -12.85
N ARG A 94 -48.45 -10.31 -14.16
CA ARG A 94 -49.61 -10.30 -15.06
C ARG A 94 -50.23 -11.68 -15.02
N SER A 95 -51.32 -11.82 -14.27
CA SER A 95 -52.20 -12.98 -14.36
C SER A 95 -52.68 -13.07 -15.81
N LYS A 96 -52.21 -14.10 -16.51
CA LYS A 96 -52.62 -14.42 -17.87
C LYS A 96 -53.72 -15.48 -17.77
N ASP A 97 -54.85 -15.10 -17.19
CA ASP A 97 -56.08 -15.90 -17.29
C ASP A 97 -56.96 -15.28 -18.38
N ALA A 98 -56.78 -15.80 -19.59
CA ALA A 98 -57.76 -15.78 -20.65
C ALA A 98 -57.59 -17.11 -21.41
N GLY A 99 -58.38 -18.10 -21.02
CA GLY A 99 -58.55 -19.38 -21.67
C GLY A 99 -59.98 -19.83 -21.48
#